data_AF-E9E4S7-F1
#
_entry.id   AF-E9E4S7-F1
#
_cell.length_a   1.000
_cell.length_b   1.000
_cell.length_c   1.000
_cell.angle_alpha   90.00
_cell.angle_beta   90.00
_cell.angle_gamma   90.00
#
_symmetry.space_group_name_H-M   'P 1'
#
loop_
_entity.id
_entity.type
_entity.pdbx_description
1 polymer ?
#
loop_
_entity_poly.entity_id
_entity_poly.type
_entity_poly.pdbx_seq_one_letter_code
_entity_poly.pdbx_strand_id
1 'polypeptide(L)'
;MKAAFFTVAILAGSALAAPSACPKPGSQTENKADEQAAQPPKSEYEQIKDYCNNNESKKDCELAFRRCTGQVPATATMQQFFQCIDRNQLCAAEGYHMTECTDRAETCQKDAKCQLALGNLTALKDCETKLSKGETCA
;
A
#
# COMPACT_ATOMS: atom_id res chain seq x y z
N MET A 1 -40.50 -45.29 0.44
CA MET A 1 -39.74 -46.32 -0.31
C MET A 1 -38.30 -45.86 -0.37
N LYS A 2 -37.41 -46.57 0.35
CA LYS A 2 -36.22 -47.27 -0.15
C LYS A 2 -35.04 -46.38 -0.56
N ALA A 3 -33.96 -46.61 0.17
CA ALA A 3 -32.62 -46.01 0.13
C ALA A 3 -31.90 -46.12 -1.22
N ALA A 4 -30.86 -45.30 -1.39
CA ALA A 4 -29.57 -45.82 -1.85
C ALA A 4 -28.41 -44.94 -1.31
N PHE A 5 -27.55 -45.60 -0.54
CA PHE A 5 -26.20 -45.20 -0.18
C PHE A 5 -25.30 -45.29 -1.41
N PHE A 6 -24.26 -44.45 -1.50
CA PHE A 6 -22.94 -44.88 -1.98
C PHE A 6 -21.82 -44.07 -1.31
N THR A 7 -20.66 -44.70 -1.26
CA THR A 7 -19.66 -44.66 -0.20
C THR A 7 -18.28 -44.50 -0.87
N VAL A 8 -17.43 -43.62 -0.31
CA VAL A 8 -15.94 -43.67 -0.14
C VAL A 8 -14.99 -43.75 -1.36
N ALA A 9 -13.95 -42.88 -1.35
CA ALA A 9 -12.49 -43.18 -1.28
C ALA A 9 -11.68 -41.92 -1.64
N ILE A 10 -11.08 -41.19 -0.69
CA ILE A 10 -9.68 -41.29 -0.21
C ILE A 10 -8.65 -41.69 -1.29
N LEU A 11 -7.76 -40.76 -1.64
CA LEU A 11 -6.36 -41.07 -1.94
C LEU A 11 -5.46 -40.05 -1.24
N ALA A 12 -4.73 -40.55 -0.26
CA ALA A 12 -3.59 -39.91 0.35
C ALA A 12 -2.40 -39.89 -0.63
N GLY A 13 -1.64 -38.80 -0.62
CA GLY A 13 -0.35 -38.70 -1.29
C GLY A 13 0.64 -38.02 -0.35
N SER A 14 1.37 -38.82 0.43
CA SER A 14 2.57 -38.40 1.15
C SER A 14 3.79 -38.77 0.30
N ALA A 15 4.73 -37.85 0.13
CA ALA A 15 6.09 -38.18 -0.27
C ALA A 15 7.08 -37.35 0.55
N LEU A 16 7.92 -38.08 1.28
CA LEU A 16 9.02 -37.62 2.12
C LEU A 16 10.30 -37.40 1.29
N ALA A 17 11.04 -36.37 1.70
CA ALA A 17 12.49 -36.10 1.63
C ALA A 17 13.47 -37.00 0.83
N ALA A 18 14.46 -36.34 0.19
CA ALA A 18 15.88 -36.65 0.37
C ALA A 18 16.81 -35.47 -0.10
N PRO A 19 18.05 -35.34 0.45
CA PRO A 19 18.97 -34.23 0.22
C PRO A 19 20.15 -34.56 -0.72
N SER A 20 20.98 -33.53 -0.99
CA SER A 20 22.41 -33.56 -1.41
C SER A 20 22.69 -33.13 -2.85
N ALA A 21 23.35 -31.98 -3.02
CA ALA A 21 24.67 -31.85 -3.65
C ALA A 21 24.97 -30.37 -3.98
N CYS A 22 26.04 -29.83 -3.40
CA CYS A 22 26.68 -28.60 -3.86
C CYS A 22 27.46 -28.86 -5.17
N PRO A 23 27.43 -27.95 -6.14
CA PRO A 23 28.52 -27.78 -7.09
C PRO A 23 29.24 -26.42 -6.89
N LYS A 24 30.57 -26.45 -7.01
CA LYS A 24 31.47 -25.28 -7.14
C LYS A 24 32.36 -25.53 -8.37
N PRO A 25 33.09 -24.52 -8.88
CA PRO A 25 32.68 -23.61 -9.95
C PRO A 25 33.44 -23.88 -11.27
N GLY A 26 32.81 -23.57 -12.41
CA GLY A 26 33.45 -23.56 -13.73
C GLY A 26 33.21 -22.22 -14.43
N SER A 27 34.30 -21.57 -14.85
CA SER A 27 34.34 -20.23 -15.44
C SER A 27 33.78 -20.15 -16.87
N GLN A 28 32.93 -19.12 -17.05
CA GLN A 28 32.82 -18.14 -18.14
C GLN A 28 32.59 -18.59 -19.59
N THR A 29 31.52 -18.07 -20.19
CA THR A 29 31.58 -17.22 -21.40
C THR A 29 30.31 -16.34 -21.44
N GLU A 30 30.54 -15.05 -21.72
CA GLU A 30 29.58 -13.96 -21.87
C GLU A 30 28.36 -14.27 -22.74
N ASN A 31 27.18 -13.87 -22.25
CA ASN A 31 26.14 -13.27 -23.08
C ASN A 31 25.68 -11.99 -22.38
N LYS A 32 26.11 -10.85 -22.93
CA LYS A 32 25.67 -9.51 -22.55
C LYS A 32 24.40 -9.21 -23.34
N ALA A 33 23.25 -9.28 -22.68
CA ALA A 33 21.99 -8.70 -23.13
C ALA A 33 21.23 -8.21 -21.88
N ASP A 34 21.21 -6.88 -21.73
CA ASP A 34 20.42 -6.07 -20.80
C ASP A 34 19.76 -6.76 -19.59
N GLU A 35 20.59 -7.07 -18.60
CA GLU A 35 20.12 -7.23 -17.23
C GLU A 35 19.96 -5.85 -16.62
N GLN A 36 18.80 -5.22 -16.86
CA GLN A 36 18.32 -4.18 -15.98
C GLN A 36 18.14 -4.84 -14.61
N ALA A 37 19.19 -4.75 -13.79
CA ALA A 37 19.26 -5.36 -12.46
C ALA A 37 17.99 -4.97 -11.69
N ALA A 38 17.05 -5.91 -11.65
CA ALA A 38 15.85 -5.79 -10.85
C ALA A 38 16.33 -5.78 -9.41
N GLN A 39 16.38 -4.58 -8.81
CA GLN A 39 16.63 -4.48 -7.39
C GLN A 39 15.59 -5.34 -6.66
N PRO A 40 15.98 -6.10 -5.62
CA PRO A 40 15.02 -6.81 -4.81
C PRO A 40 13.94 -5.83 -4.34
N PRO A 41 12.66 -6.24 -4.33
CA PRO A 41 11.57 -5.35 -3.97
C PRO A 41 11.84 -4.77 -2.59
N LYS A 42 11.86 -3.43 -2.50
CA LYS A 42 12.05 -2.70 -1.25
C LYS A 42 11.02 -3.16 -0.22
N SER A 43 11.45 -3.29 1.03
CA SER A 43 10.51 -3.58 2.12
C SER A 43 9.43 -2.48 2.19
N GLU A 44 8.22 -2.81 2.65
CA GLU A 44 7.13 -1.83 2.79
C GLU A 44 7.56 -0.61 3.61
N TYR A 45 8.35 -0.84 4.66
CA TYR A 45 8.92 0.21 5.49
C TYR A 45 9.87 1.15 4.73
N GLU A 46 10.72 0.61 3.84
CA GLU A 46 11.58 1.43 2.98
C GLU A 46 10.76 2.23 1.96
N GLN A 47 9.70 1.63 1.39
CA GLN A 47 8.80 2.35 0.48
C GLN A 47 8.12 3.53 1.19
N ILE A 48 7.68 3.34 2.44
CA ILE A 48 7.08 4.41 3.24
C ILE A 48 8.09 5.49 3.62
N LYS A 49 9.30 5.09 3.99
CA LYS A 49 10.37 6.04 4.30
C LYS A 49 10.73 6.90 3.09
N ASP A 50 10.85 6.28 1.92
CA ASP A 50 11.10 6.98 0.66
C ASP A 50 9.95 7.92 0.31
N TYR A 51 8.71 7.48 0.51
CA TYR A 51 7.52 8.30 0.32
C TYR A 51 7.53 9.57 1.18
N CYS A 52 7.88 9.46 2.46
CA CYS A 52 7.97 10.61 3.36
C CYS A 52 9.21 11.49 3.12
N ASN A 53 10.31 10.93 2.63
CA ASN A 53 11.51 11.73 2.28
C ASN A 53 11.25 12.66 1.09
N ASN A 54 10.33 12.29 0.19
CA ASN A 54 9.97 13.09 -0.98
C ASN A 54 8.85 14.11 -0.69
N ASN A 55 8.35 14.17 0.54
CA ASN A 55 7.29 15.09 0.96
C ASN A 55 7.86 16.41 1.49
N GLU A 56 7.16 17.52 1.26
CA GLU A 56 7.60 18.86 1.69
C GLU A 56 7.79 18.97 3.20
N SER A 57 6.96 18.27 3.99
CA SER A 57 7.12 18.16 5.45
C SER A 57 7.33 16.71 5.86
N LYS A 58 8.59 16.28 5.87
CA LYS A 58 9.00 14.95 6.32
C LYS A 58 8.48 14.63 7.73
N LYS A 59 8.56 15.58 8.67
CA LYS A 59 8.16 15.37 10.07
C LYS A 59 6.65 15.10 10.18
N ASP A 60 5.84 15.84 9.42
CA ASP A 60 4.38 15.66 9.43
C ASP A 60 4.00 14.35 8.73
N CYS A 61 4.71 13.97 7.66
CA CYS A 61 4.54 12.66 7.03
C CYS A 61 4.89 11.50 7.97
N GLU A 62 6.00 11.58 8.71
CA GLU A 62 6.39 10.55 9.69
C GLU A 62 5.39 10.46 10.87
N LEU A 63 4.78 11.58 11.26
CA LEU A 63 3.72 11.58 12.27
C LEU A 63 2.44 10.94 11.71
N ALA A 64 2.05 11.30 10.48
CA ALA A 64 0.92 10.71 9.78
C ALA A 64 1.10 9.19 9.60
N PHE A 65 2.30 8.74 9.25
CA PHE A 65 2.67 7.32 9.21
C PHE A 65 2.33 6.60 10.52
N ARG A 66 2.76 7.13 11.67
CA ARG A 66 2.47 6.50 12.98
C ARG A 66 0.98 6.46 13.28
N ARG A 67 0.23 7.50 12.89
CA ARG A 67 -1.24 7.50 13.04
C ARG A 67 -1.86 6.39 12.18
N CYS A 68 -1.40 6.25 10.94
CA CYS A 68 -1.92 5.25 10.00
C CYS A 68 -1.61 3.81 10.40
N THR A 69 -0.49 3.53 11.08
CA THR A 69 -0.22 2.18 11.60
C THR A 69 -1.29 1.65 12.57
N GLY A 70 -2.02 2.54 13.25
CA GLY A 70 -3.13 2.16 14.14
C GLY A 70 -4.52 2.24 13.51
N GLN A 71 -4.65 2.86 12.33
CA GLN A 71 -5.94 3.11 11.66
C GLN A 71 -6.19 2.19 10.48
N VAL A 72 -5.13 1.81 9.77
CA VAL A 72 -5.21 1.00 8.55
C VAL A 72 -5.06 -0.49 8.93
N PRO A 73 -5.96 -1.38 8.49
CA PRO A 73 -5.84 -2.80 8.81
C PRO A 73 -4.60 -3.40 8.15
N ALA A 74 -3.99 -4.41 8.77
CA ALA A 74 -2.79 -5.07 8.25
C ALA A 74 -2.99 -5.73 6.87
N THR A 75 -4.23 -5.96 6.45
CA THR A 75 -4.58 -6.50 5.13
C THR A 75 -4.76 -5.42 4.05
N ALA A 76 -4.61 -4.14 4.40
CA ALA A 76 -4.73 -3.05 3.45
C ALA A 76 -3.58 -3.03 2.46
N THR A 77 -3.82 -2.47 1.27
CA THR A 77 -2.76 -2.28 0.28
C THR A 77 -1.87 -1.10 0.66
N MET A 78 -0.63 -1.10 0.15
CA MET A 78 0.29 0.03 0.30
C MET A 78 -0.33 1.34 -0.22
N GLN A 79 -1.13 1.28 -1.28
CA GLN A 79 -1.86 2.43 -1.80
C GLN A 79 -2.82 3.01 -0.75
N GLN A 80 -3.63 2.16 -0.09
CA GLN A 80 -4.54 2.60 0.97
C GLN A 80 -3.79 3.19 2.17
N PHE A 81 -2.62 2.62 2.47
CA PHE A 81 -1.77 3.12 3.53
C PHE A 81 -1.19 4.51 3.19
N PHE A 82 -0.68 4.74 1.97
CA PHE A 82 -0.23 6.06 1.52
C PHE A 82 -1.36 7.08 1.48
N GLN A 83 -2.55 6.68 1.04
CA GLN A 83 -3.73 7.56 1.11
C GLN A 83 -4.01 7.99 2.55
N CYS A 84 -3.91 7.09 3.53
CA CYS A 84 -4.03 7.46 4.94
C CYS A 84 -2.98 8.48 5.37
N ILE A 85 -1.72 8.30 4.95
CA ILE A 85 -0.62 9.23 5.28
C ILE A 85 -0.96 10.62 4.71
N ASP A 86 -1.33 10.71 3.44
CA ASP A 86 -1.66 11.98 2.78
C ASP A 86 -2.76 12.75 3.55
N ARG A 87 -3.85 12.07 3.93
CA ARG A 87 -4.94 12.70 4.68
C ARG A 87 -4.50 13.16 6.07
N ASN A 88 -3.81 12.29 6.81
CA ASN A 88 -3.34 12.62 8.16
C ASN A 88 -2.28 13.72 8.16
N GLN A 89 -1.45 13.78 7.12
CA GLN A 89 -0.44 14.83 6.95
C GLN A 89 -1.11 16.16 6.59
N LEU A 90 -2.04 16.16 5.64
CA LEU A 90 -2.79 17.36 5.27
C LEU A 90 -3.52 17.97 6.47
N CYS A 91 -4.24 17.12 7.22
CA CYS A 91 -5.09 17.55 8.32
C CYS A 91 -4.35 17.69 9.66
N ALA A 92 -3.03 17.52 9.69
CA ALA A 92 -2.24 17.53 10.93
C ALA A 92 -2.33 18.87 11.69
N ALA A 93 -2.50 19.98 10.96
CA ALA A 93 -2.58 21.33 11.52
C ALA A 93 -3.98 21.75 12.01
N GLU A 94 -5.03 20.99 11.67
CA GLU A 94 -6.44 21.37 11.90
C GLU A 94 -6.95 21.10 13.34
N GLY A 95 -6.12 20.51 14.21
CA GLY A 95 -6.45 20.32 15.63
C GLY A 95 -7.76 19.57 15.85
N TYR A 96 -8.76 20.22 16.45
CA TYR A 96 -10.08 19.64 16.73
C TYR A 96 -10.90 19.32 15.45
N HIS A 97 -10.59 19.95 14.32
CA HIS A 97 -11.26 19.69 13.04
C HIS A 97 -10.57 18.57 12.23
N MET A 98 -9.60 17.88 12.82
CA MET A 98 -8.83 16.83 12.15
C MET A 98 -9.73 15.73 11.56
N THR A 99 -10.77 15.29 12.29
CA THR A 99 -11.70 14.25 11.80
C THR A 99 -12.47 14.73 10.57
N GLU A 100 -13.09 15.90 10.63
CA GLU A 100 -13.88 16.45 9.51
C GLU A 100 -13.00 16.70 8.28
N CYS A 101 -11.77 17.20 8.47
CA CYS A 101 -10.80 17.35 7.40
C CYS A 101 -10.42 15.99 6.79
N THR A 102 -10.20 14.96 7.63
CA THR A 102 -9.82 13.61 7.16
C THR A 102 -10.95 12.98 6.34
N ASP A 103 -12.21 13.14 6.76
CA ASP A 103 -13.38 12.60 6.07
C ASP A 103 -13.57 13.26 4.69
N ARG A 104 -13.38 14.58 4.61
CA ARG A 104 -13.42 15.31 3.32
C ARG A 104 -12.24 14.91 2.43
N ALA A 105 -11.03 14.84 2.96
CA ALA A 105 -9.86 14.40 2.21
C ALA A 105 -9.99 12.94 1.73
N GLU A 106 -10.67 12.07 2.49
CA GLU A 106 -11.01 10.72 2.05
C GLU A 106 -12.01 10.73 0.90
N THR A 107 -13.04 11.58 0.98
CA THR A 107 -14.00 11.79 -0.11
C THR A 107 -13.28 12.22 -1.38
N CYS A 108 -12.35 13.16 -1.28
CA CYS A 108 -11.50 13.62 -2.38
C CYS A 108 -10.69 12.51 -3.04
N GLN A 109 -10.11 11.59 -2.27
CA GLN A 109 -9.31 10.48 -2.82
C GLN A 109 -10.16 9.34 -3.40
N LYS A 110 -11.42 9.22 -2.98
CA LYS A 110 -12.36 8.21 -3.48
C LYS A 110 -13.15 8.66 -4.70
N ASP A 111 -13.41 9.96 -4.83
CA ASP A 111 -14.17 10.50 -5.96
C ASP A 111 -13.30 10.49 -7.24
N ALA A 112 -13.74 9.68 -8.20
CA ALA A 112 -13.09 9.51 -9.49
C ALA A 112 -13.00 10.81 -10.30
N LYS A 113 -13.78 11.84 -9.97
CA LYS A 113 -13.70 13.16 -10.60
C LYS A 113 -12.50 13.98 -10.13
N CYS A 114 -12.01 13.77 -8.91
CA CYS A 114 -10.88 14.54 -8.38
C CYS A 114 -9.52 14.02 -8.90
N GLN A 115 -9.45 12.75 -9.34
CA GLN A 115 -8.25 12.05 -9.84
C GLN A 115 -6.94 12.47 -9.14
N LEU A 116 -6.92 12.33 -7.81
CA LEU A 116 -5.79 12.78 -7.01
C LEU A 116 -4.65 11.75 -7.01
N ALA A 117 -3.50 12.15 -7.51
CA ALA A 117 -2.26 11.37 -7.39
C ALA A 117 -1.81 11.33 -5.92
N LEU A 118 -1.29 10.18 -5.47
CA LEU A 118 -0.69 10.04 -4.15
C LEU A 118 0.45 11.03 -3.95
N GLY A 119 0.53 11.62 -2.76
CA GLY A 119 1.56 12.61 -2.42
C GLY A 119 1.31 14.01 -2.99
N ASN A 120 0.26 14.21 -3.80
CA ASN A 120 -0.12 15.55 -4.25
C ASN A 120 -1.00 16.25 -3.20
N LEU A 121 -0.37 16.68 -2.11
CA LEU A 121 -1.05 17.33 -0.99
C LEU A 121 -1.70 18.65 -1.36
N THR A 122 -1.16 19.37 -2.35
CA THR A 122 -1.76 20.62 -2.85
C THR A 122 -3.12 20.35 -3.49
N ALA A 123 -3.19 19.39 -4.42
CA ALA A 123 -4.46 19.04 -5.06
C ALA A 123 -5.46 18.43 -4.06
N LEU A 124 -4.96 17.66 -3.08
CA LEU A 124 -5.80 17.14 -2.00
C LEU A 124 -6.36 18.26 -1.12
N LYS A 125 -5.55 19.26 -0.78
CA LYS A 125 -5.97 20.44 -0.03
C LYS A 125 -7.01 21.25 -0.77
N ASP A 126 -6.79 21.52 -2.05
CA ASP A 126 -7.71 22.27 -2.89
C ASP A 126 -9.08 21.59 -2.97
N CYS A 127 -9.08 20.26 -3.15
CA CYS A 127 -10.29 19.46 -3.11
C CYS A 127 -10.99 19.52 -1.75
N GLU A 128 -10.26 19.27 -0.66
CA GLU A 128 -10.80 19.28 0.69
C GLU A 128 -11.45 20.64 1.02
N THR A 129 -10.81 21.73 0.59
CA THR A 129 -11.30 23.10 0.76
C THR A 129 -12.55 23.39 -0.08
N LYS A 130 -12.68 22.81 -1.27
CA LYS A 130 -13.93 22.88 -2.05
C LYS A 130 -15.06 22.16 -1.31
N LEU A 131 -14.80 20.94 -0.84
CA LEU A 131 -15.78 20.16 -0.08
C LEU A 131 -16.19 20.85 1.23
N SER A 132 -15.28 21.53 1.92
CA SER A 132 -15.59 22.27 3.15
C SER A 132 -16.54 23.46 2.91
N LYS A 133 -16.61 23.95 1.67
CA LYS A 133 -17.55 24.99 1.21
C LYS A 133 -18.83 24.41 0.60
N GLY A 134 -18.99 23.09 0.55
CA GLY A 134 -20.12 22.40 -0.07
C GLY A 134 -20.05 22.33 -1.61
N GLU A 135 -18.87 22.55 -2.19
CA GLU A 135 -18.63 22.42 -3.64
C GLU A 135 -18.26 20.98 -4.01
N THR A 136 -18.31 20.63 -5.30
CA THR A 136 -17.93 19.29 -5.80
C THR A 136 -16.53 19.29 -6.40
N CYS A 137 -15.90 18.11 -6.51
CA CYS A 137 -14.73 17.91 -7.37
C CYS A 137 -15.10 18.10 -8.85
N ALA A 138 -14.75 19.26 -9.39
CA ALA A 138 -14.76 19.60 -10.80
C ALA A 138 -13.66 20.64 -11.08
#